data_AF-M7NT23-F1
#
_entry.id   AF-M7NT23-F1
#
_cell.length_a   1.000
_cell.length_b   1.000
_cell.length_c   1.000
_cell.angle_alpha   90.00
_cell.angle_beta   90.00
_cell.angle_gamma   90.00
#
_symmetry.space_group_name_H-M   'P 1'
#
loop_
_entity.id
_entity.type
_entity.pdbx_description
1 polymer ?
#
loop_
_entity_poly.entity_id
_entity_poly.type
_entity_poly.pdbx_seq_one_letter_code
_entity_poly.pdbx_strand_id
1 'polypeptide(L)' 'MLYYKLFEQKDAFFQKFFHTLAGTDVLARQIREGLTEEQIRSSWQEELDDYKALRLNYLLYPDAD' A
#
# COMPACT_ATOMS: atom_id res chain seq x y z
N MET A 1 8.89 4.01 7.47
CA MET A 1 9.86 2.91 7.73
C MET A 1 10.61 3.03 9.05
N LEU A 2 11.14 4.21 9.40
CA LEU A 2 11.89 4.43 10.65
C LEU A 2 11.10 4.01 11.90
N TYR A 3 9.80 4.32 11.95
CA TYR A 3 8.91 3.95 13.06
C TYR A 3 8.83 2.43 13.29
N TYR A 4 8.69 1.63 12.22
CA TYR A 4 8.72 0.17 12.34
C TYR A 4 10.06 -0.33 12.89
N LYS A 5 11.19 0.23 12.42
CA LYS A 5 12.53 -0.16 12.88
C LYS A 5 12.73 0.10 14.38
N LEU A 6 12.18 1.18 14.90
CA LEU A 6 12.28 1.57 16.31
C LEU A 6 11.29 0.84 17.24
N PHE A 7 10.27 0.19 16.69
CA PHE A 7 9.25 -0.48 17.50
C PHE A 7 9.79 -1.78 18.13
N GLU A 8 9.75 -1.90 19.46
CA GLU A 8 10.35 -3.04 20.18
C GLU A 8 9.59 -4.35 19.95
N GLN A 9 8.25 -4.30 19.94
CA GLN A 9 7.40 -5.50 19.80
C GLN A 9 6.95 -5.70 18.35
N LYS A 10 7.84 -6.15 17.46
CA LYS A 10 7.56 -6.27 16.01
C LYS A 10 6.23 -6.99 15.68
N ASP A 11 5.87 -8.00 16.46
CA ASP A 11 4.65 -8.78 16.27
C ASP A 11 3.37 -7.99 16.57
N ALA A 12 3.43 -7.01 17.48
CA ALA A 12 2.31 -6.13 17.83
C ALA A 12 2.16 -4.92 16.90
N PHE A 13 3.12 -4.71 15.98
CA PHE A 13 3.09 -3.55 15.07
C PHE A 13 1.92 -3.62 14.08
N PHE A 14 1.67 -4.81 13.54
CA PHE A 14 0.60 -5.07 12.58
C PHE A 14 -0.64 -5.56 13.34
N GLN A 15 -1.37 -4.62 13.92
CA GLN A 15 -2.63 -4.89 14.62
C GLN A 15 -3.66 -5.57 13.70
N LYS A 16 -4.66 -6.24 14.30
CA LYS A 16 -5.66 -7.06 13.58
C LYS A 16 -6.31 -6.35 12.38
N PHE A 17 -6.51 -5.04 12.46
CA PHE A 17 -7.16 -4.24 11.41
C PHE A 17 -6.20 -3.69 10.35
N PHE A 18 -4.88 -3.87 10.50
CA PHE A 18 -3.90 -3.36 9.53
C PHE A 18 -4.18 -3.89 8.12
N HIS A 19 -4.37 -5.20 8.00
CA HIS A 19 -4.69 -5.87 6.75
C HIS A 19 -6.05 -5.44 6.20
N THR A 20 -7.03 -5.19 7.06
CA THR A 20 -8.35 -4.68 6.68
C THR A 20 -8.25 -3.29 6.07
N LEU A 21 -7.45 -2.40 6.66
CA LEU A 21 -7.27 -1.04 6.18
C LEU A 21 -6.40 -0.98 4.91
N ALA A 22 -5.35 -1.81 4.84
CA ALA A 22 -4.48 -1.89 3.68
C ALA A 22 -5.13 -2.64 2.50
N GLY A 23 -6.16 -3.44 2.75
CA GLY A 23 -6.81 -4.29 1.75
C GLY A 23 -5.98 -5.52 1.34
N THR A 24 -4.79 -5.71 1.92
CA THR A 24 -3.84 -6.77 1.57
C THR A 24 -2.83 -7.03 2.71
N ASP A 25 -2.15 -8.18 2.67
CA ASP A 25 -1.01 -8.50 3.53
C ASP A 25 0.34 -8.04 2.96
N VAL A 26 0.37 -7.69 1.67
CA VAL A 26 1.56 -7.27 0.93
C VAL A 26 2.29 -6.10 1.61
N LEU A 27 1.57 -5.05 2.00
CA LEU A 27 2.17 -3.88 2.66
C LEU A 27 2.91 -4.25 3.95
N ALA A 28 2.33 -5.12 4.77
CA ALA A 28 2.97 -5.55 6.01
C ALA A 28 4.24 -6.36 5.73
N ARG A 29 4.19 -7.24 4.73
CA ARG A 29 5.36 -8.02 4.27
C ARG A 29 6.48 -7.10 3.77
N GLN A 30 6.17 -6.14 2.92
CA GLN A 30 7.16 -5.20 2.38
C GLN A 30 7.84 -4.36 3.48
N ILE A 31 7.08 -3.96 4.51
CA ILE A 31 7.63 -3.27 5.69
C ILE A 31 8.55 -4.19 6.49
N ARG A 32 8.19 -5.47 6.68
CA ARG A 32 9.03 -6.47 7.36
C ARG A 32 10.33 -6.74 6.60
N GLU A 33 10.25 -6.81 5.27
CA GLU A 33 11.39 -6.99 4.36
C GLU A 33 12.31 -5.76 4.30
N GLY A 34 11.88 -4.63 4.88
CA GLY A 34 12.71 -3.44 5.01
C GLY A 34 12.82 -2.60 3.74
N LEU A 35 11.86 -2.73 2.81
CA LEU A 35 11.75 -1.85 1.66
C LEU A 35 11.67 -0.39 2.11
N THR A 36 11.97 0.55 1.23
CA THR A 36 11.72 1.97 1.45
C THR A 36 10.27 2.32 1.11
N GLU A 37 9.78 3.46 1.59
CA GLU A 37 8.45 3.94 1.19
C GLU A 37 8.35 4.12 -0.33
N GLU A 38 9.41 4.63 -0.96
CA GLU A 38 9.48 4.81 -2.40
C GLU A 38 9.33 3.47 -3.14
N GLN A 39 10.09 2.44 -2.74
CA GLN A 39 9.96 1.10 -3.31
C GLN A 39 8.55 0.51 -3.13
N ILE A 40 7.92 0.73 -1.97
CA ILE A 40 6.54 0.28 -1.73
C ILE A 40 5.56 1.01 -2.64
N ARG A 41 5.65 2.33 -2.75
CA ARG A 41 4.77 3.12 -3.63
C ARG A 41 4.95 2.74 -5.09
N SER A 42 6.20 2.56 -5.53
CA SER A 42 6.50 2.08 -6.89
C SER A 42 5.90 0.71 -7.16
N SER A 43 5.81 -0.17 -6.16
CA SER A 43 5.19 -1.50 -6.32
C SER A 43 3.69 -1.45 -6.59
N TRP A 44 3.01 -0.34 -6.27
CA TRP A 44 1.58 -0.17 -6.52
C TRP A 44 1.29 0.41 -7.90
N GLN A 45 2.30 0.99 -8.56
CA GLN A 45 2.10 1.83 -9.75
C GLN A 45 1.42 1.07 -10.89
N GLU A 46 1.83 -0.18 -11.13
CA GLU A 46 1.26 -1.03 -12.19
C GLU A 46 -0.24 -1.28 -11.98
N GLU A 47 -0.65 -1.76 -10.81
CA GLU A 47 -2.06 -2.01 -10.50
C GLU A 47 -2.89 -0.71 -10.44
N LEU A 48 -2.28 0.40 -10.03
CA LEU A 48 -2.92 1.72 -10.06
C LEU A 48 -3.16 2.20 -11.49
N ASP A 49 -2.22 1.98 -12.39
CA ASP A 49 -2.35 2.34 -13.82
C ASP A 49 -3.43 1.48 -14.49
N ASP A 50 -3.47 0.18 -14.19
CA ASP A 50 -4.53 -0.73 -14.65
C ASP A 50 -5.91 -0.29 -14.13
N TYR A 51 -6.01 0.06 -12.84
CA TYR A 51 -7.26 0.55 -12.27
C TYR A 51 -7.69 1.89 -12.86
N LYS A 52 -6.73 2.80 -13.12
CA LYS A 52 -6.98 4.06 -13.81
C LYS A 52 -7.54 3.82 -15.22
N ALA A 53 -7.00 2.88 -15.98
CA ALA A 53 -7.56 2.52 -17.28
C ALA A 53 -8.98 1.92 -17.16
N LEU A 54 -9.21 1.06 -16.18
CA LEU A 54 -10.52 0.44 -15.94
C LEU A 54 -11.59 1.47 -15.56
N ARG A 55 -11.28 2.40 -14.65
CA ARG A 55 -12.26 3.36 -14.10
C ARG A 55 -12.78 4.35 -15.16
N LEU A 56 -12.05 4.59 -16.25
CA LEU A 56 -12.46 5.49 -17.34
C LEU A 56 -13.83 5.11 -17.92
N ASN A 57 -14.17 3.82 -17.95
CA ASN A 57 -15.46 3.32 -18.45
C ASN A 57 -16.66 3.76 -17.59
N TYR A 58 -16.42 4.25 -16.38
CA TYR A 58 -17.43 4.52 -15.37
C TYR A 58 -17.41 5.98 -14.89
N LEU A 59 -16.59 6.84 -15.49
CA LEU A 59 -16.49 8.25 -15.10
C LEU A 59 -17.74 9.03 -15.54
N LEU A 60 -18.31 9.77 -14.58
CA LEU A 60 -19.40 10.73 -14.82
C LEU A 60 -18.91 12.15 -15.06
N TYR A 61 -17.63 12.40 -14.79
CA TYR A 61 -16.96 13.69 -14.92
C TYR A 61 -15.60 13.50 -15.61
N PRO A 62 -15.07 14.53 -16.29
CA PRO A 62 -13.73 14.47 -16.88
C PRO A 62 -12.69 14.00 -15.86
N ASP A 63 -11.76 13.15 -16.30
CA ASP A 63 -10.66 12.74 -15.44
C ASP A 63 -9.76 13.95 -15.15
N ALA A 64 -9.35 14.08 -13.89
CA ALA A 64 -8.62 15.24 -13.38
C ALA A 64 -7.11 14.97 -13.22
N ASP A 65 -6.66 13.77 -13.57
CA ASP A 65 -5.24 13.37 -13.60
C ASP A 65 -4.50 13.93 -14.82
#